data_AF-A0A497IBL8-F1
#
_entry.id   AF-A0A497IBL8-F1
#
_cell.length_a   1.000
_cell.length_b   1.000
_cell.length_c   1.000
_cell.angle_alpha   90.00
_cell.angle_beta   90.00
_cell.angle_gamma   90.00
#
_symmetry.space_group_name_H-M   'P 1'
#
loop_
_entity.id
_entity.type
_entity.pdbx_description
1 polymer ?
#
loop_
_entity_poly.entity_id
_entity_poly.type
_entity_poly.pdbx_seq_one_letter_code
_entity_poly.pdbx_strand_id
1 'polypeptide(L)'
;MSLKAFHVRKNWAELTRRMEEDRRTIWRVVFGIVALSAIMTLIIQRLPLSMALESTIIEAISFCLFYAVVTWYALRFKKEAKWVVLGIYIWVLLSAVLFNYLTKAGLPGPLHGNQRVYSPTLYFSTLLMLNWIALGWVIHRYPREVKAVGLDLSRPELKVLYGLLAGGMVGGHFIFTASFSKMLSFSLKPLPYLTWQLFYELGLRSLGQELFFRGLVFNYLYRARQWGFWAAALLASLLNLSIYLGVWGRGNPVITAGMLFYIFIMAVINAALYRWSDSIISPVVSSTVFHMLIVLR
;
A
#
# COMPACT_ATOMS: atom_id res chain seq x y z
N MET A 1 -13.62 9.65 -59.97
CA MET A 1 -13.78 9.79 -58.50
C MET A 1 -13.62 8.41 -57.88
N SER A 2 -12.46 8.11 -57.31
CA SER A 2 -12.18 6.80 -56.69
C SER A 2 -12.35 6.93 -55.17
N LEU A 3 -13.34 6.21 -54.65
CA LEU A 3 -13.53 5.95 -53.22
C LEU A 3 -12.29 5.21 -52.71
N LYS A 4 -11.41 5.92 -51.98
CA LYS A 4 -10.38 5.28 -51.16
C LYS A 4 -11.08 4.53 -50.04
N ALA A 5 -11.42 3.26 -50.30
CA ALA A 5 -11.77 2.30 -49.28
C ALA A 5 -10.61 2.23 -48.29
N PHE A 6 -10.81 2.78 -47.09
CA PHE A 6 -9.91 2.59 -45.97
C PHE A 6 -9.89 1.09 -45.64
N HIS A 7 -8.89 0.38 -46.15
CA HIS A 7 -8.56 -0.95 -45.68
C HIS A 7 -8.08 -0.82 -44.22
N VAL A 8 -9.02 -0.85 -43.27
CA VAL A 8 -8.73 -1.07 -41.86
C VAL A 8 -8.13 -2.48 -41.77
N ARG A 9 -6.79 -2.55 -41.80
CA ARG A 9 -6.03 -3.81 -41.72
C ARG A 9 -6.57 -4.65 -40.55
N LYS A 10 -6.79 -5.95 -40.78
CA LYS A 10 -7.09 -6.98 -39.74
C LYS A 10 -6.24 -6.84 -38.46
N ASN A 11 -5.03 -6.28 -38.60
CA ASN A 11 -4.09 -5.97 -37.53
C ASN A 11 -4.64 -4.98 -36.47
N TRP A 12 -5.49 -4.02 -36.85
CA TRP A 12 -6.06 -3.04 -35.91
C TRP A 12 -7.12 -3.68 -35.01
N ALA A 13 -8.03 -4.47 -35.58
CA ALA A 13 -9.04 -5.19 -34.79
C ALA A 13 -8.38 -6.17 -33.80
N GLU A 14 -7.31 -6.85 -34.22
CA GLU A 14 -6.55 -7.73 -33.33
C GLU A 14 -5.83 -6.97 -32.21
N LEU A 15 -5.21 -5.82 -32.53
CA LEU A 15 -4.55 -4.97 -31.53
C LEU A 15 -5.56 -4.44 -30.50
N THR A 16 -6.71 -3.93 -30.96
CA THR A 16 -7.78 -3.44 -30.07
C THR A 16 -8.30 -4.54 -29.17
N ARG A 17 -8.52 -5.75 -29.72
CA ARG A 17 -8.94 -6.92 -28.92
C ARG A 17 -7.90 -7.27 -27.85
N ARG A 18 -6.61 -7.33 -28.21
CA ARG A 18 -5.52 -7.59 -27.24
C ARG A 18 -5.45 -6.53 -26.15
N MET A 19 -5.63 -5.25 -26.49
CA MET A 19 -5.66 -4.16 -25.51
C MET A 19 -6.86 -4.27 -24.56
N GLU A 20 -8.04 -4.67 -25.06
CA GLU A 20 -9.21 -4.90 -24.23
C GLU A 20 -9.05 -6.10 -23.29
N GLU A 21 -8.46 -7.18 -23.77
CA GLU A 21 -8.16 -8.38 -22.97
C GLU A 21 -7.14 -8.07 -21.86
N ASP A 22 -6.08 -7.32 -22.15
CA ASP A 22 -5.12 -6.83 -21.13
C ASP A 22 -5.84 -5.98 -20.09
N ARG A 23 -6.71 -5.06 -20.53
CA ARG A 23 -7.49 -4.18 -19.64
C ARG A 23 -8.42 -4.96 -18.72
N ARG A 24 -9.12 -5.98 -19.24
CA ARG A 24 -9.99 -6.85 -18.45
C ARG A 24 -9.18 -7.68 -17.46
N THR A 25 -8.02 -8.17 -17.86
CA THR A 25 -7.12 -8.97 -17.02
C THR A 25 -6.61 -8.15 -15.84
N ILE A 26 -6.08 -6.95 -16.08
CA ILE A 26 -5.60 -6.04 -15.03
C ILE A 26 -6.72 -5.77 -14.02
N TRP A 27 -7.92 -5.46 -14.51
CA TRP A 27 -9.05 -5.19 -13.62
C TRP A 27 -9.49 -6.40 -12.80
N ARG A 28 -9.57 -7.58 -13.40
CA ARG A 28 -9.90 -8.82 -12.68
C ARG A 28 -8.88 -9.10 -11.58
N VAL A 29 -7.59 -8.89 -11.87
CA VAL A 29 -6.53 -9.05 -10.87
C VAL A 29 -6.69 -8.02 -9.75
N VAL A 30 -6.87 -6.74 -10.07
CA VAL A 30 -7.04 -5.67 -9.06
C VAL A 30 -8.23 -5.95 -8.15
N PHE A 31 -9.42 -6.16 -8.72
CA PHE A 31 -10.62 -6.42 -7.93
C PHE A 31 -10.53 -7.74 -7.17
N GLY A 32 -10.00 -8.79 -7.81
CA GLY A 32 -9.81 -10.09 -7.18
C GLY A 32 -8.89 -10.02 -5.96
N ILE A 33 -7.78 -9.29 -6.06
CA ILE A 33 -6.84 -9.11 -4.95
C ILE A 33 -7.44 -8.24 -3.85
N VAL A 34 -8.09 -7.11 -4.17
CA VAL A 34 -8.72 -6.25 -3.16
C VAL A 34 -9.84 -6.99 -2.43
N ALA A 35 -10.70 -7.72 -3.16
CA ALA A 35 -11.78 -8.50 -2.58
C ALA A 35 -11.24 -9.64 -1.72
N LEU A 36 -10.23 -10.37 -2.21
CA LEU A 36 -9.55 -11.41 -1.45
C LEU A 36 -8.96 -10.86 -0.15
N SER A 37 -8.19 -9.77 -0.22
CA SER A 37 -7.61 -9.14 0.97
C SER A 37 -8.70 -8.71 1.96
N ALA A 38 -9.75 -8.01 1.50
CA ALA A 38 -10.81 -7.53 2.37
C ALA A 38 -11.60 -8.66 3.05
N ILE A 39 -12.04 -9.66 2.27
CA ILE A 39 -12.83 -10.80 2.77
C ILE A 39 -11.98 -11.66 3.70
N MET A 40 -10.74 -11.98 3.31
CA MET A 40 -9.91 -12.83 4.13
C MET A 40 -9.45 -12.14 5.40
N THR A 41 -9.14 -10.83 5.38
CA THR A 41 -8.88 -10.09 6.62
C THR A 41 -10.09 -10.15 7.56
N LEU A 42 -11.30 -9.97 7.04
CA LEU A 42 -12.55 -10.12 7.80
C LEU A 42 -12.71 -11.51 8.44
N ILE A 43 -12.37 -12.57 7.71
CA ILE A 43 -12.47 -13.97 8.18
C ILE A 43 -11.38 -14.25 9.22
N ILE A 44 -10.11 -13.99 8.88
CA ILE A 44 -8.93 -14.33 9.69
C ILE A 44 -8.98 -13.64 11.05
N GLN A 45 -9.42 -12.37 11.09
CA GLN A 45 -9.57 -11.63 12.34
C GLN A 45 -10.62 -12.21 13.29
N ARG A 46 -11.50 -13.13 12.85
CA ARG A 46 -12.51 -13.80 13.67
C ARG A 46 -12.06 -15.19 14.13
N LEU A 47 -10.91 -15.67 13.66
CA LEU A 47 -10.37 -16.97 14.06
C LEU A 47 -9.53 -16.82 15.34
N PRO A 48 -9.50 -17.83 16.22
CA PRO A 48 -8.70 -17.81 17.44
C PRO A 48 -7.22 -18.14 17.13
N LEU A 49 -6.57 -17.28 16.34
CA LEU A 49 -5.16 -17.44 15.97
C LEU A 49 -4.26 -16.65 16.91
N SER A 50 -2.98 -17.05 16.99
CA SER A 50 -1.98 -16.23 17.66
C SER A 50 -1.75 -14.93 16.87
N MET A 51 -1.41 -13.84 17.57
CA MET A 51 -1.18 -12.51 16.96
C MET A 51 -0.15 -12.54 15.82
N ALA A 52 0.89 -13.36 15.96
CA ALA A 52 1.93 -13.53 14.94
C ALA A 52 1.37 -14.23 13.69
N LEU A 53 0.59 -15.30 13.86
CA LEU A 53 0.01 -16.05 12.76
C LEU A 53 -1.08 -15.25 12.05
N GLU A 54 -1.96 -14.59 12.80
CA GLU A 54 -2.99 -13.69 12.27
C GLU A 54 -2.36 -12.60 11.40
N SER A 55 -1.35 -11.89 11.94
CA SER A 55 -0.65 -10.83 11.21
C SER A 55 0.04 -11.38 9.96
N THR A 56 0.70 -12.53 10.06
CA THR A 56 1.41 -13.15 8.92
C THR A 56 0.45 -13.49 7.79
N ILE A 57 -0.70 -14.09 8.09
CA ILE A 57 -1.68 -14.46 7.07
C ILE A 57 -2.26 -13.21 6.42
N ILE A 58 -2.65 -12.20 7.22
CA ILE A 58 -3.19 -10.94 6.70
C ILE A 58 -2.16 -10.25 5.79
N GLU A 59 -0.89 -10.18 6.21
CA GLU A 59 0.17 -9.54 5.44
C GLU A 59 0.51 -10.33 4.16
N ALA A 60 0.47 -11.66 4.22
CA ALA A 60 0.66 -12.54 3.06
C ALA A 60 -0.39 -12.29 1.97
N ILE A 61 -1.68 -12.23 2.35
CA ILE A 61 -2.81 -12.07 1.42
C ILE A 61 -3.12 -10.60 1.07
N SER A 62 -2.37 -9.65 1.61
CA SER A 62 -2.51 -8.22 1.31
C SER A 62 -1.17 -7.64 0.83
N PHE A 63 -0.33 -7.15 1.74
CA PHE A 63 0.89 -6.42 1.38
C PHE A 63 1.84 -7.26 0.53
N CYS A 64 2.09 -8.53 0.84
CA CYS A 64 2.97 -9.36 0.02
C CYS A 64 2.42 -9.53 -1.41
N LEU A 65 1.10 -9.76 -1.55
CA LEU A 65 0.45 -9.79 -2.86
C LEU A 65 0.48 -8.43 -3.57
N PHE A 66 0.38 -7.32 -2.85
CA PHE A 66 0.47 -5.98 -3.43
C PHE A 66 1.82 -5.74 -4.11
N TYR A 67 2.93 -6.11 -3.46
CA TYR A 67 4.26 -6.05 -4.09
C TYR A 67 4.33 -6.94 -5.33
N ALA A 68 3.83 -8.18 -5.23
CA ALA A 68 3.87 -9.14 -6.32
C ALA A 68 3.06 -8.67 -7.54
N VAL A 69 1.85 -8.15 -7.33
CA VAL A 69 0.95 -7.70 -8.40
C VAL A 69 1.47 -6.44 -9.07
N VAL A 70 2.06 -5.51 -8.32
CA VAL A 70 2.70 -4.31 -8.90
C VAL A 70 3.91 -4.69 -9.73
N THR A 71 4.73 -5.62 -9.24
CA THR A 71 5.87 -6.18 -9.98
C THR A 71 5.40 -6.88 -11.25
N TRP A 72 4.32 -7.66 -11.17
CA TRP A 72 3.71 -8.30 -12.32
C TRP A 72 3.25 -7.27 -13.34
N TYR A 73 2.50 -6.24 -12.91
CA TYR A 73 2.00 -5.21 -13.80
C TYR A 73 3.13 -4.46 -14.51
N ALA A 74 4.20 -4.10 -13.78
CA ALA A 74 5.38 -3.45 -14.36
C ALA A 74 6.07 -4.36 -15.40
N LEU A 75 6.20 -5.65 -15.10
CA LEU A 75 6.96 -6.59 -15.91
C LEU A 75 6.13 -7.47 -16.85
N ARG A 76 4.80 -7.29 -16.95
CA ARG A 76 3.87 -8.26 -17.59
C ARG A 76 4.19 -8.64 -19.04
N PHE A 77 4.93 -7.80 -19.75
CA PHE A 77 5.39 -8.08 -21.13
C PHE A 77 6.77 -8.74 -21.22
N LYS A 78 7.43 -9.01 -20.08
CA LYS A 78 8.72 -9.69 -20.01
C LYS A 78 8.52 -11.20 -19.81
N LYS A 79 9.33 -12.00 -20.50
CA LYS A 79 9.29 -13.48 -20.38
C LYS A 79 9.60 -13.98 -18.97
N GLU A 80 10.47 -13.27 -18.25
CA GLU A 80 10.94 -13.61 -16.90
C GLU A 80 9.98 -13.15 -15.78
N ALA A 81 8.91 -12.41 -16.12
CA ALA A 81 8.04 -11.74 -15.14
C ALA A 81 7.53 -12.68 -14.05
N LYS A 82 7.11 -13.89 -14.42
CA LYS A 82 6.58 -14.88 -13.47
C LYS A 82 7.57 -15.23 -12.35
N TRP A 83 8.86 -15.35 -12.68
CA TRP A 83 9.90 -15.73 -11.72
C TRP A 83 10.29 -14.56 -10.83
N VAL A 84 10.37 -13.37 -11.40
CA VAL A 84 10.63 -12.15 -10.62
C VAL A 84 9.49 -11.88 -9.63
N VAL A 85 8.24 -12.01 -10.08
CA VAL A 85 7.05 -11.83 -9.24
C VAL A 85 7.02 -12.84 -8.10
N LEU A 86 7.27 -14.12 -8.40
CA LEU A 86 7.34 -15.17 -7.38
C LEU A 86 8.47 -14.90 -6.38
N GLY A 87 9.65 -14.51 -6.86
CA GLY A 87 10.80 -14.17 -6.02
C GLY A 87 10.50 -12.99 -5.09
N ILE A 88 9.89 -11.92 -5.59
CA ILE A 88 9.47 -10.77 -4.77
C ILE A 88 8.41 -11.19 -3.74
N TYR A 89 7.40 -11.97 -4.14
CA TYR A 89 6.39 -12.46 -3.22
C TYR A 89 7.01 -13.27 -2.07
N ILE A 90 7.86 -14.26 -2.40
CA ILE A 90 8.53 -15.10 -1.41
C ILE A 90 9.43 -14.26 -0.50
N TRP A 91 10.19 -13.32 -1.04
CA TRP A 91 11.08 -12.45 -0.26
C TRP A 91 10.31 -11.63 0.79
N VAL A 92 9.25 -10.93 0.35
CA VAL A 92 8.43 -10.10 1.25
C VAL A 92 7.67 -10.96 2.25
N LEU A 93 7.21 -12.16 1.83
CA LEU A 93 6.56 -13.10 2.73
C LEU A 93 7.51 -13.59 3.82
N LEU A 94 8.73 -14.01 3.46
CA LEU A 94 9.73 -14.47 4.43
C LEU A 94 10.12 -13.35 5.40
N SER A 95 10.29 -12.11 4.91
CA SER A 95 10.59 -10.97 5.78
C SER A 95 9.43 -10.66 6.74
N ALA A 96 8.17 -10.75 6.28
CA ALA A 96 6.98 -10.58 7.10
C ALA A 96 6.80 -11.69 8.15
N VAL A 97 6.99 -12.95 7.77
CA VAL A 97 6.93 -14.11 8.68
C VAL A 97 7.97 -13.95 9.79
N LEU A 98 9.23 -13.68 9.43
CA LEU A 98 10.32 -13.51 10.37
C LEU A 98 10.06 -12.31 11.30
N PHE A 99 9.64 -11.18 10.75
CA PHE A 99 9.25 -10.00 11.51
C PHE A 99 8.14 -10.28 12.53
N ASN A 100 7.05 -10.92 12.10
CA ASN A 100 5.92 -11.23 12.98
C ASN A 100 6.30 -12.25 14.05
N TYR A 101 7.11 -13.25 13.71
CA TYR A 101 7.62 -14.20 14.68
C TYR A 101 8.47 -13.51 15.75
N LEU A 102 9.47 -12.71 15.35
CA LEU A 102 10.38 -12.04 16.28
C LEU A 102 9.70 -10.98 17.15
N THR A 103 8.66 -10.31 16.63
CA THR A 103 8.04 -9.15 17.31
C THR A 103 6.71 -9.46 17.96
N LYS A 104 5.97 -10.47 17.51
CA LYS A 104 4.60 -10.78 17.97
C LYS A 104 4.41 -12.19 18.53
N ALA A 105 5.38 -13.11 18.42
CA ALA A 105 5.21 -14.46 18.96
C ALA A 105 5.01 -14.44 20.48
N GLY A 106 4.05 -15.25 20.96
CA GLY A 106 3.71 -15.34 22.37
C GLY A 106 2.98 -14.11 22.94
N LEU A 107 2.56 -13.14 22.11
CA LEU A 107 1.74 -12.04 22.59
C LEU A 107 0.31 -12.52 22.91
N PRO A 108 -0.21 -12.23 24.12
CA PRO A 108 -1.59 -12.57 24.49
C PRO A 108 -2.65 -11.63 23.85
N GLY A 109 -2.21 -10.56 23.17
CA GLY A 109 -3.09 -9.57 22.56
C GLY A 109 -2.32 -8.50 21.76
N PRO A 110 -2.99 -7.38 21.38
CA PRO A 110 -2.39 -6.31 20.60
C PRO A 110 -1.11 -5.72 21.22
N LEU A 111 -0.11 -5.45 20.37
CA LEU A 111 1.22 -5.00 20.81
C LEU A 111 1.16 -3.73 21.68
N HIS A 112 0.34 -2.74 21.31
CA HIS A 112 0.24 -1.45 22.01
C HIS A 112 -0.25 -1.54 23.46
N GLY A 113 -0.95 -2.62 23.83
CA GLY A 113 -1.47 -2.84 25.19
C GLY A 113 -0.56 -3.73 26.05
N ASN A 114 0.64 -4.09 25.58
CA ASN A 114 1.50 -5.07 26.24
C ASN A 114 2.85 -4.46 26.65
N GLN A 115 3.47 -4.95 27.73
CA GLN A 115 4.82 -4.55 28.17
C GLN A 115 5.90 -4.74 27.09
N ARG A 116 5.63 -5.58 26.07
CA ARG A 116 6.50 -5.78 24.90
C ARG A 116 6.81 -4.48 24.15
N VAL A 117 6.02 -3.40 24.30
CA VAL A 117 6.32 -2.08 23.71
C VAL A 117 7.69 -1.51 24.11
N TYR A 118 8.22 -1.92 25.27
CA TYR A 118 9.54 -1.51 25.75
C TYR A 118 10.67 -2.47 25.31
N SER A 119 10.34 -3.59 24.68
CA SER A 119 11.31 -4.65 24.43
C SER A 119 12.24 -4.32 23.26
N PRO A 120 13.56 -4.52 23.40
CA PRO A 120 14.51 -4.37 22.30
C PRO A 120 14.23 -5.30 21.12
N THR A 121 13.46 -6.38 21.29
CA THR A 121 13.09 -7.28 20.18
C THR A 121 12.31 -6.55 19.08
N LEU A 122 11.69 -5.41 19.40
CA LEU A 122 10.99 -4.58 18.43
C LEU A 122 11.94 -3.93 17.40
N TYR A 123 13.24 -3.83 17.68
CA TYR A 123 14.24 -3.37 16.71
C TYR A 123 14.46 -4.33 15.53
N PHE A 124 14.05 -5.60 15.64
CA PHE A 124 14.04 -6.53 14.50
C PHE A 124 13.08 -6.11 13.37
N SER A 125 12.21 -5.12 13.61
CA SER A 125 11.45 -4.43 12.56
C SER A 125 12.31 -3.83 11.46
N THR A 126 13.56 -3.45 11.76
CA THR A 126 14.55 -2.98 10.77
C THR A 126 14.75 -3.95 9.60
N LEU A 127 14.52 -5.26 9.81
CA LEU A 127 14.60 -6.28 8.77
C LEU A 127 13.59 -6.04 7.64
N LEU A 128 12.48 -5.32 7.89
CA LEU A 128 11.54 -4.96 6.83
C LEU A 128 12.13 -3.98 5.81
N MET A 129 13.23 -3.29 6.15
CA MET A 129 13.97 -2.47 5.17
C MET A 129 14.64 -3.30 4.08
N LEU A 130 14.83 -4.61 4.30
CA LEU A 130 15.31 -5.52 3.26
C LEU A 130 14.36 -5.58 2.06
N ASN A 131 13.09 -5.23 2.22
CA ASN A 131 12.14 -5.12 1.10
C ASN A 131 12.51 -3.98 0.14
N TRP A 132 13.16 -2.91 0.63
CA TRP A 132 13.71 -1.86 -0.24
C TRP A 132 14.90 -2.34 -1.06
N ILE A 133 15.69 -3.30 -0.55
CA ILE A 133 16.79 -3.90 -1.32
C ILE A 133 16.23 -4.70 -2.49
N ALA A 134 15.19 -5.51 -2.24
CA ALA A 134 14.51 -6.26 -3.30
C ALA A 134 13.91 -5.32 -4.37
N LEU A 135 13.25 -4.24 -3.96
CA LEU A 135 12.75 -3.23 -4.90
C LEU A 135 13.90 -2.51 -5.63
N GLY A 136 14.98 -2.17 -4.93
CA GLY A 136 16.18 -1.56 -5.51
C GLY A 136 16.78 -2.43 -6.61
N TRP A 137 16.82 -3.74 -6.40
CA TRP A 137 17.23 -4.71 -7.43
C TRP A 137 16.30 -4.67 -8.65
N VAL A 138 14.97 -4.67 -8.45
CA VAL A 138 14.00 -4.56 -9.57
C VAL A 138 14.16 -3.23 -10.31
N ILE A 139 14.34 -2.13 -9.58
CA ILE A 139 14.55 -0.78 -10.14
C ILE A 139 15.82 -0.75 -11.00
N HIS A 140 16.91 -1.33 -10.50
CA HIS A 140 18.18 -1.39 -11.22
C HIS A 140 18.09 -2.26 -12.47
N ARG A 141 17.43 -3.42 -12.38
CA ARG A 141 17.32 -4.40 -13.46
C ARG A 141 16.32 -3.99 -14.56
N TYR A 142 15.22 -3.34 -14.18
CA TYR A 142 14.10 -2.99 -15.08
C TYR A 142 13.66 -1.51 -14.93
N PRO A 143 14.58 -0.55 -15.12
CA PRO A 143 14.34 0.86 -14.78
C PRO A 143 13.23 1.52 -15.60
N ARG A 144 12.97 1.07 -16.83
CA ARG A 144 11.91 1.64 -17.68
C ARG A 144 10.53 1.14 -17.26
N GLU A 145 10.46 -0.13 -16.89
CA GLU A 145 9.25 -0.83 -16.50
C GLU A 145 8.75 -0.36 -15.14
N VAL A 146 9.65 -0.20 -14.16
CA VAL A 146 9.25 0.26 -12.81
C VAL A 146 8.88 1.74 -12.77
N LYS A 147 9.39 2.56 -13.69
CA LYS A 147 8.93 3.95 -13.86
C LYS A 147 7.45 4.00 -14.23
N ALA A 148 6.93 3.00 -14.93
CA ALA A 148 5.52 2.92 -15.27
C ALA A 148 4.61 2.77 -14.04
N VAL A 149 5.15 2.40 -12.87
CA VAL A 149 4.41 2.35 -11.58
C VAL A 149 4.85 3.45 -10.61
N GLY A 150 5.62 4.44 -11.07
CA GLY A 150 6.08 5.57 -10.25
C GLY A 150 7.22 5.21 -9.29
N LEU A 151 7.96 4.13 -9.52
CA LEU A 151 9.24 3.92 -8.86
C LEU A 151 10.31 4.76 -9.57
N ASP A 152 10.26 6.07 -9.33
CA ASP A 152 11.25 7.02 -9.80
C ASP A 152 12.01 7.63 -8.63
N LEU A 153 13.33 7.43 -8.64
CA LEU A 153 14.28 7.90 -7.64
C LEU A 153 14.91 9.25 -7.99
N SER A 154 14.44 9.95 -9.03
CA SER A 154 14.92 11.32 -9.32
C SER A 154 14.53 12.28 -8.18
N ARG A 155 15.44 13.19 -7.78
CA ARG A 155 15.20 14.22 -6.73
C ARG A 155 14.45 13.68 -5.48
N PRO A 156 14.97 12.60 -4.85
CA PRO A 156 14.27 11.95 -3.74
C PRO A 156 14.04 12.90 -2.57
N GLU A 157 14.92 13.89 -2.36
CA GLU A 157 14.80 14.91 -1.33
C GLU A 157 13.50 15.72 -1.42
N LEU A 158 13.11 16.14 -2.62
CA LEU A 158 11.86 16.90 -2.82
C LEU A 158 10.64 16.01 -2.62
N LYS A 159 10.71 14.76 -3.06
CA LYS A 159 9.64 13.77 -2.92
C LYS A 159 9.40 13.44 -1.45
N VAL A 160 10.47 13.26 -0.68
CA VAL A 160 10.42 13.10 0.77
C VAL A 160 9.82 14.36 1.41
N LEU A 161 10.28 15.55 1.05
CA LEU A 161 9.74 16.81 1.59
C LEU A 161 8.23 16.95 1.37
N TYR A 162 7.73 16.70 0.16
CA TYR A 162 6.29 16.76 -0.11
C TYR A 162 5.51 15.72 0.70
N GLY A 163 6.05 14.51 0.86
CA GLY A 163 5.47 13.49 1.71
C GLY A 163 5.40 13.93 3.18
N LEU A 164 6.50 14.47 3.72
CA LEU A 164 6.56 14.97 5.09
C LEU A 164 5.53 16.07 5.35
N LEU A 165 5.44 17.06 4.44
CA LEU A 165 4.49 18.17 4.56
C LEU A 165 3.04 17.70 4.52
N ALA A 166 2.69 16.83 3.57
CA ALA A 166 1.32 16.34 3.44
C ALA A 166 0.91 15.43 4.61
N GLY A 167 1.76 14.45 4.96
CA GLY A 167 1.51 13.56 6.08
C GLY A 167 1.47 14.29 7.42
N GLY A 168 2.36 15.27 7.61
CA GLY A 168 2.41 16.14 8.78
C GLY A 168 1.18 17.05 8.88
N MET A 169 0.72 17.64 7.77
CA MET A 169 -0.48 18.47 7.75
C MET A 169 -1.73 17.68 8.13
N VAL A 170 -1.93 16.50 7.54
CA VAL A 170 -3.12 15.68 7.82
C VAL A 170 -3.05 15.04 9.20
N GLY A 171 -1.87 14.57 9.63
CA GLY A 171 -1.65 14.03 10.96
C GLY A 171 -1.76 15.09 12.05
N GLY A 172 -1.26 16.29 11.79
CA GLY A 172 -1.45 17.46 12.66
C GLY A 172 -2.92 17.85 12.77
N HIS A 173 -3.66 17.87 11.65
CA HIS A 173 -5.10 18.08 11.65
C HIS A 173 -5.83 16.98 12.44
N PHE A 174 -5.42 15.72 12.35
CA PHE A 174 -5.94 14.62 13.17
C PHE A 174 -5.69 14.83 14.66
N ILE A 175 -4.45 15.16 15.06
CA ILE A 175 -4.12 15.41 16.47
C ILE A 175 -4.92 16.60 17.01
N PHE A 176 -5.03 17.67 16.22
CA PHE A 176 -5.79 18.86 16.58
C PHE A 176 -7.27 18.55 16.85
N THR A 177 -7.95 17.88 15.90
CA THR A 177 -9.38 17.55 16.04
C THR A 177 -9.63 16.56 17.18
N ALA A 178 -8.75 15.57 17.35
CA ALA A 178 -8.82 14.60 18.43
C ALA A 178 -8.58 15.23 19.83
N SER A 179 -7.66 16.18 19.93
CA SER A 179 -7.40 16.92 21.16
C SER A 179 -8.59 17.81 21.53
N PHE A 180 -9.19 18.45 20.52
CA PHE A 180 -10.37 19.31 20.71
C PHE A 180 -11.60 18.51 21.14
N SER A 181 -11.81 17.32 20.58
CA SER A 181 -12.96 16.47 20.91
C SER A 181 -12.84 15.78 22.27
N LYS A 182 -11.64 15.75 22.88
CA LYS A 182 -11.33 15.03 24.13
C LYS A 182 -11.68 13.53 24.08
N MET A 183 -11.89 12.96 22.89
CA MET A 183 -12.25 11.55 22.71
C MET A 183 -11.03 10.63 22.71
N LEU A 184 -9.83 11.19 22.51
CA LEU A 184 -8.57 10.45 22.45
C LEU A 184 -7.55 11.05 23.43
N SER A 185 -6.77 10.19 24.07
CA SER A 185 -5.63 10.56 24.90
C SER A 185 -4.34 10.39 24.11
N PHE A 186 -3.42 11.33 24.21
CA PHE A 186 -2.12 11.20 23.54
C PHE A 186 -1.02 10.83 24.53
N SER A 187 -0.18 9.88 24.17
CA SER A 187 1.03 9.53 24.89
C SER A 187 2.18 9.20 23.96
N LEU A 188 3.36 9.73 24.27
CA LEU A 188 4.59 9.33 23.61
C LEU A 188 4.83 7.85 23.90
N LYS A 189 4.99 7.06 22.83
CA LYS A 189 5.27 5.63 22.96
C LYS A 189 6.78 5.39 23.10
N PRO A 190 7.19 4.26 23.69
CA PRO A 190 8.61 3.95 23.85
C PRO A 190 9.33 3.85 22.50
N LEU A 191 10.61 4.21 22.48
CA LEU A 191 11.42 4.22 21.27
C LEU A 191 11.42 2.87 20.52
N PRO A 192 11.50 1.68 21.16
CA PRO A 192 11.42 0.41 20.45
C PRO A 192 10.11 0.25 19.66
N TYR A 193 8.98 0.68 20.24
CA TYR A 193 7.68 0.62 19.57
C TYR A 193 7.54 1.64 18.43
N LEU A 194 8.03 2.87 18.62
CA LEU A 194 8.06 3.86 17.54
C LEU A 194 8.92 3.40 16.37
N THR A 195 10.08 2.79 16.67
CA THR A 195 10.98 2.22 15.67
C THR A 195 10.30 1.07 14.92
N TRP A 196 9.61 0.21 15.65
CA TRP A 196 8.83 -0.88 15.09
C TRP A 196 7.75 -0.40 14.13
N GLN A 197 6.97 0.60 14.54
CA GLN A 197 5.92 1.17 13.70
C GLN A 197 6.51 1.82 12.44
N LEU A 198 7.60 2.58 12.58
CA LEU A 198 8.23 3.28 11.47
C LEU A 198 8.67 2.31 10.38
N PHE A 199 9.40 1.25 10.75
CA PHE A 199 9.91 0.28 9.78
C PHE A 199 8.82 -0.66 9.26
N TYR A 200 7.78 -0.93 10.05
CA TYR A 200 6.59 -1.62 9.56
C TYR A 200 5.88 -0.84 8.45
N GLU A 201 5.67 0.46 8.64
CA GLU A 201 5.06 1.32 7.64
C GLU A 201 5.96 1.47 6.40
N LEU A 202 7.21 1.89 6.58
CA LEU A 202 8.13 2.14 5.48
C LEU A 202 8.50 0.88 4.69
N GLY A 203 8.55 -0.28 5.35
CA GLY A 203 9.13 -1.50 4.81
C GLY A 203 8.13 -2.50 4.28
N LEU A 204 6.87 -2.40 4.69
CA LEU A 204 5.87 -3.40 4.36
C LEU A 204 4.51 -2.77 4.08
N ARG A 205 3.90 -2.12 5.08
CA ARG A 205 2.50 -1.69 5.00
C ARG A 205 2.30 -0.50 4.05
N SER A 206 2.81 0.68 4.41
CA SER A 206 2.64 1.87 3.57
C SER A 206 3.28 1.64 2.20
N LEU A 207 4.50 1.08 2.13
CA LEU A 207 5.14 0.81 0.84
C LEU A 207 4.29 -0.11 -0.07
N GLY A 208 3.82 -1.25 0.44
CA GLY A 208 2.99 -2.17 -0.35
C GLY A 208 1.67 -1.56 -0.81
N GLN A 209 0.99 -0.84 0.09
CA GLN A 209 -0.28 -0.19 -0.22
C GLN A 209 -0.14 0.92 -1.25
N GLU A 210 0.86 1.79 -1.10
CA GLU A 210 1.09 2.88 -2.03
C GLU A 210 1.47 2.34 -3.40
N LEU A 211 2.38 1.36 -3.48
CA LEU A 211 2.74 0.69 -4.73
C LEU A 211 1.50 0.16 -5.46
N PHE A 212 0.60 -0.50 -4.74
CA PHE A 212 -0.59 -1.10 -5.36
C PHE A 212 -1.66 -0.06 -5.69
N PHE A 213 -2.12 0.73 -4.72
CA PHE A 213 -3.25 1.63 -4.94
C PHE A 213 -2.87 2.89 -5.73
N ARG A 214 -1.69 3.48 -5.49
CA ARG A 214 -1.24 4.68 -6.20
C ARG A 214 -0.43 4.31 -7.45
N GLY A 215 0.56 3.43 -7.30
CA GLY A 215 1.46 3.03 -8.38
C GLY A 215 0.80 2.18 -9.48
N LEU A 216 -0.17 1.33 -9.12
CA LEU A 216 -0.91 0.49 -10.07
C LEU A 216 -2.34 0.99 -10.29
N VAL A 217 -3.22 0.99 -9.29
CA VAL A 217 -4.66 1.20 -9.50
C VAL A 217 -4.96 2.61 -10.00
N PHE A 218 -4.58 3.64 -9.23
CA PHE A 218 -4.77 5.04 -9.61
C PHE A 218 -4.09 5.37 -10.93
N ASN A 219 -2.81 4.97 -11.07
CA ASN A 219 -2.04 5.22 -12.27
C ASN A 219 -2.63 4.55 -13.51
N TYR A 220 -3.10 3.31 -13.41
CA TYR A 220 -3.79 2.63 -14.51
C TYR A 220 -5.11 3.33 -14.88
N LEU A 221 -5.91 3.73 -13.89
CA LEU A 221 -7.15 4.49 -14.10
C LEU A 221 -6.89 5.85 -14.78
N TYR A 222 -5.94 6.60 -14.26
CA TYR A 222 -5.64 7.95 -14.69
C TYR A 222 -4.87 7.97 -16.02
N ARG A 223 -3.80 7.16 -16.18
CA ARG A 223 -2.93 7.19 -17.37
C ARG A 223 -3.32 6.19 -18.45
N ALA A 224 -3.73 4.96 -18.12
CA ALA A 224 -4.02 3.94 -19.13
C ALA A 224 -5.49 3.96 -19.59
N ARG A 225 -6.42 4.24 -18.66
CA ARG A 225 -7.85 4.39 -18.93
C ARG A 225 -8.27 5.84 -19.17
N GLN A 226 -7.37 6.81 -18.94
CA GLN A 226 -7.60 8.24 -19.19
C GLN A 226 -8.85 8.75 -18.45
N TRP A 227 -9.11 8.21 -17.26
CA TRP A 227 -10.17 8.74 -16.41
C TRP A 227 -9.74 10.09 -15.83
N GLY A 228 -10.72 10.95 -15.56
CA GLY A 228 -10.47 12.20 -14.84
C GLY A 228 -9.82 11.93 -13.48
N PHE A 229 -8.99 12.88 -13.01
CA PHE A 229 -8.27 12.76 -11.75
C PHE A 229 -9.17 12.33 -10.58
N TRP A 230 -10.31 13.00 -10.41
CA TRP A 230 -11.25 12.72 -9.31
C TRP A 230 -11.82 11.30 -9.38
N ALA A 231 -12.28 10.85 -10.55
CA ALA A 231 -12.82 9.50 -10.69
C ALA A 231 -11.77 8.42 -10.38
N ALA A 232 -10.54 8.60 -10.88
CA ALA A 232 -9.44 7.70 -10.60
C ALA A 232 -9.03 7.70 -9.11
N ALA A 233 -8.88 8.89 -8.52
CA ALA A 233 -8.48 9.06 -7.13
C ALA A 233 -9.53 8.51 -6.16
N LEU A 234 -10.81 8.80 -6.38
CA LEU A 234 -11.91 8.32 -5.55
C LEU A 234 -12.02 6.80 -5.62
N LEU A 235 -12.02 6.19 -6.80
CA LEU A 235 -12.12 4.73 -6.92
C LEU A 235 -10.91 4.02 -6.29
N ALA A 236 -9.69 4.49 -6.55
CA ALA A 236 -8.49 3.93 -5.92
C ALA A 236 -8.53 4.08 -4.39
N SER A 237 -9.04 5.20 -3.88
CA SER A 237 -9.18 5.44 -2.44
C SER A 237 -10.26 4.59 -1.80
N LEU A 238 -11.39 4.36 -2.47
CA LEU A 238 -12.45 3.46 -2.00
C LEU A 238 -11.98 2.00 -1.96
N LEU A 239 -11.23 1.56 -2.98
CA LEU A 239 -10.62 0.22 -2.97
C LEU A 239 -9.55 0.09 -1.88
N ASN A 240 -8.80 1.15 -1.59
CA ASN A 240 -7.89 1.17 -0.44
C ASN A 240 -8.65 1.14 0.89
N LEU A 241 -9.81 1.81 0.97
CA LEU A 241 -10.61 1.81 2.18
C LEU A 241 -11.24 0.44 2.45
N SER A 242 -11.62 -0.31 1.40
CA SER A 242 -12.36 -1.56 1.55
C SER A 242 -11.59 -2.63 2.32
N ILE A 243 -10.26 -2.64 2.25
CA ILE A 243 -9.43 -3.58 3.03
C ILE A 243 -9.43 -3.29 4.54
N TYR A 244 -9.91 -2.12 4.96
CA TYR A 244 -10.05 -1.72 6.36
C TYR A 244 -11.45 -1.93 6.93
N LEU A 245 -12.43 -2.33 6.12
CA LEU A 245 -13.81 -2.53 6.58
C LEU A 245 -13.93 -3.65 7.64
N GLY A 246 -12.94 -4.54 7.75
CA GLY A 246 -12.88 -5.55 8.80
C GLY A 246 -12.79 -4.99 10.23
N VAL A 247 -12.37 -3.74 10.38
CA VAL A 247 -12.30 -3.05 11.67
C VAL A 247 -13.68 -2.54 12.11
N TRP A 248 -14.66 -2.45 11.21
CA TRP A 248 -16.00 -1.97 11.52
C TRP A 248 -16.69 -2.86 12.56
N GLY A 249 -17.23 -2.24 13.61
CA GLY A 249 -17.96 -2.94 14.69
C GLY A 249 -17.11 -3.49 15.84
N ARG A 250 -15.77 -3.32 15.83
CA ARG A 250 -14.88 -3.79 16.91
C ARG A 250 -14.54 -2.74 17.97
N GLY A 251 -15.00 -1.51 17.80
CA GLY A 251 -14.72 -0.40 18.71
C GLY A 251 -15.78 0.67 18.61
N ASN A 252 -15.50 1.83 19.20
CA ASN A 252 -16.42 2.97 19.15
C ASN A 252 -16.68 3.36 17.67
N PRO A 253 -17.97 3.40 17.24
CA PRO A 253 -18.31 3.65 15.85
C PRO A 253 -17.86 5.04 15.37
N VAL A 254 -17.87 6.05 16.25
CA VAL A 254 -17.41 7.40 15.93
C VAL A 254 -15.90 7.43 15.68
N ILE A 255 -15.12 6.77 16.55
CA ILE A 255 -13.66 6.67 16.38
C ILE A 255 -13.31 5.89 15.11
N THR A 256 -14.03 4.79 14.85
CA THR A 256 -13.85 3.99 13.64
C THR A 256 -14.18 4.78 12.38
N ALA A 257 -15.31 5.50 12.37
CA ALA A 257 -15.70 6.36 11.25
C ALA A 257 -14.68 7.48 11.01
N GLY A 258 -14.19 8.13 12.07
CA GLY A 258 -13.12 9.12 11.98
C GLY A 258 -11.84 8.53 11.38
N MET A 259 -11.41 7.35 11.84
CA MET A 259 -10.23 6.67 11.29
C MET A 259 -10.39 6.34 9.80
N LEU A 260 -11.55 5.81 9.39
CA LEU A 260 -11.84 5.52 7.99
C LEU A 260 -11.87 6.80 7.13
N PHE A 261 -12.43 7.89 7.66
CA PHE A 261 -12.41 9.20 7.01
C PHE A 261 -10.97 9.68 6.75
N TYR A 262 -10.10 9.66 7.77
CA TYR A 262 -8.72 10.09 7.57
C TYR A 262 -7.93 9.17 6.65
N ILE A 263 -8.14 7.84 6.69
CA ILE A 263 -7.52 6.90 5.74
C ILE A 263 -7.96 7.23 4.30
N PHE A 264 -9.24 7.54 4.10
CA PHE A 264 -9.78 7.91 2.80
C PHE A 264 -9.19 9.24 2.29
N ILE A 265 -9.20 10.29 3.12
CA ILE A 265 -8.63 11.59 2.76
C ILE A 265 -7.14 11.48 2.45
N MET A 266 -6.40 10.72 3.26
CA MET A 266 -4.98 10.44 2.99
C MET A 266 -4.78 9.73 1.65
N ALA A 267 -5.61 8.74 1.32
CA ALA A 267 -5.52 8.05 0.03
C ALA A 267 -5.76 8.99 -1.16
N VAL A 268 -6.69 9.96 -1.03
CA VAL A 268 -6.96 10.99 -2.06
C VAL A 268 -5.78 11.96 -2.18
N ILE A 269 -5.24 12.44 -1.06
CA ILE A 269 -4.06 13.33 -1.04
C ILE A 269 -2.85 12.62 -1.65
N ASN A 270 -2.65 11.34 -1.33
CA ASN A 270 -1.59 10.53 -1.88
C ASN A 270 -1.72 10.31 -3.39
N ALA A 271 -2.95 10.25 -3.93
CA ALA A 271 -3.16 10.26 -5.38
C ALA A 271 -2.74 11.60 -6.02
N ALA A 272 -3.00 12.73 -5.35
CA ALA A 272 -2.51 14.04 -5.79
C ALA A 272 -0.99 14.14 -5.74
N LEU A 273 -0.37 13.72 -4.63
CA LEU A 273 1.08 13.66 -4.46
C LEU A 273 1.74 12.79 -5.51
N TYR A 274 1.18 11.60 -5.77
CA TYR A 274 1.67 10.70 -6.81
C TYR A 274 1.62 11.38 -8.18
N ARG A 275 0.49 12.03 -8.52
CA ARG A 275 0.35 12.75 -9.79
C ARG A 275 1.36 13.89 -9.94
N TRP A 276 1.63 14.64 -8.88
CA TRP A 276 2.54 15.79 -8.92
C TRP A 276 4.02 15.39 -8.92
N SER A 277 4.38 14.39 -8.13
CA SER A 277 5.77 13.96 -7.99
C SER A 277 6.19 12.87 -8.97
N ASP A 278 5.23 12.29 -9.70
CA ASP A 278 5.36 11.07 -10.52
C ASP A 278 6.12 9.95 -9.82
N SER A 279 5.95 9.86 -8.49
CA SER A 279 6.71 8.94 -7.66
C SER A 279 5.90 8.42 -6.49
N ILE A 280 6.18 7.16 -6.12
CA ILE A 280 5.62 6.52 -4.94
C ILE A 280 6.26 6.97 -3.63
N ILE A 281 7.44 7.60 -3.69
CA ILE A 281 8.17 8.03 -2.49
C ILE A 281 7.31 9.01 -1.67
N SER A 282 6.77 10.06 -2.30
CA SER A 282 5.99 11.08 -1.58
C SER A 282 4.75 10.50 -0.90
N PRO A 283 3.91 9.68 -1.59
CA PRO A 283 2.81 8.97 -0.94
C PRO A 283 3.23 8.01 0.20
N VAL A 284 4.34 7.27 0.06
CA VAL A 284 4.86 6.38 1.12
C VAL A 284 5.25 7.17 2.35
N VAL A 285 6.04 8.23 2.17
CA VAL A 285 6.47 9.09 3.28
C VAL A 285 5.26 9.76 3.94
N SER A 286 4.31 10.27 3.15
CA SER A 286 3.07 10.87 3.64
C SER A 286 2.27 9.90 4.53
N SER A 287 2.03 8.67 4.04
CA SER A 287 1.34 7.63 4.80
C SER A 287 2.11 7.24 6.07
N THR A 288 3.43 7.05 5.98
CA THR A 288 4.26 6.73 7.15
C THR A 288 4.15 7.80 8.21
N VAL A 289 4.36 9.08 7.86
CA VAL A 289 4.30 10.19 8.82
C VAL A 289 2.93 10.27 9.47
N PHE A 290 1.87 10.17 8.67
CA PHE A 290 0.50 10.18 9.18
C PHE A 290 0.25 9.06 10.20
N HIS A 291 0.66 7.81 9.89
CA HIS A 291 0.49 6.68 10.80
C HIS A 291 1.37 6.81 12.05
N MET A 292 2.58 7.36 11.95
CA MET A 292 3.43 7.64 13.11
C MET A 292 2.78 8.64 14.07
N LEU A 293 2.07 9.65 13.54
CA LEU A 293 1.32 10.61 14.35
C LEU A 293 0.07 9.98 14.97
N ILE A 294 -0.65 9.12 14.24
CA ILE A 294 -1.79 8.38 14.80
C ILE A 294 -1.37 7.48 15.97
N VAL A 295 -0.18 6.86 15.89
CA VAL A 295 0.33 5.96 16.93
C VAL A 295 0.48 6.64 18.30
N LEU A 296 0.53 7.97 18.35
CA LEU A 296 0.58 8.71 19.60
C LEU A 296 -0.74 8.70 20.40
N ARG A 297 -1.86 8.24 19.82
CA ARG A 297 -3.15 8.14 20.52
C ARG A 297 -3.23 6.99 21.53
#